data_AF-F0ZQ88-F1
#
_entry.id   AF-F0ZQ88-F1
#
_cell.length_a   1.000
_cell.length_b   1.000
_cell.length_c   1.000
_cell.angle_alpha   90.00
_cell.angle_beta   90.00
_cell.angle_gamma   90.00
#
_symmetry.space_group_name_H-M   'P 1'
#
loop_
_entity.id
_entity.type
_entity.pdbx_description
1 polymer ?
#
loop_
_entity_poly.entity_id
_entity_poly.type
_entity_poly.pdbx_seq_one_letter_code
_entity_poly.pdbx_strand_id
1 'polypeptide(L)'
;MININIIFIIFYLAIILSGTIYDHHPRYNPNFQTPISHGLVKNLVKPVLNPVTRVPELNSLDPSSTANFYGDMVNPGLFQYFFSPNNNVSSPGYNIPIPISLPLTLNKDNGTYTFDNQNFFPIDNQGIDVDPSKRLYKDAKGVYHNYHFCLKINSNFLFNGSEMFSFVGDDDFFVFIDNKLVIDLGGVHSAESASVNLNTLGLTKGKVYPIDFFYCERHTSKSTIRFNTNILMTCKFIDYCGVCNGDGTSCCNPQTTCNDNNPCTIDQCPLPYTKINGSISDYCYHHPKELYNPSNKCFTHQCNITTGNIDAFPIPCLDLSKDCLKSKACNTSTGCQYESACTDVCHIENQCINGKCEVKSSDYCAIQLDGDKVDICSVYSCDSSQGGCIKQEKCQQGSNKCIVTSCDSENGNCIVENVPNPNANDSCIISICNPDTGLYSSSPLQCPDRSNEYEKCKRNTTNPCIETSCKASTGECFEIEIPGDMCDCGCDIKNKCMRSHCTKEGKCSPVFIAEIDDGNTCTDDYCDPCTGLITHTTASKCLNCNSC
;
A
#
# COMPACT_ATOMS: atom_id res chain seq x y z
N MET A 1 27.85 53.60 46.87
CA MET A 1 27.89 52.74 48.08
C MET A 1 27.01 51.54 47.82
N ILE A 2 27.60 50.44 47.35
CA ILE A 2 26.90 49.17 47.15
C ILE A 2 27.12 48.37 48.42
N ASN A 3 26.02 48.08 49.12
CA ASN A 3 26.01 47.39 50.40
C ASN A 3 26.26 45.90 50.15
N ILE A 4 27.47 45.43 50.43
CA ILE A 4 27.82 44.01 50.40
C ILE A 4 27.25 43.41 51.70
N ASN A 5 26.16 42.66 51.58
CA ASN A 5 25.66 41.82 52.65
C ASN A 5 26.68 40.70 52.91
N ILE A 6 27.43 40.86 54.00
CA ILE A 6 28.30 39.84 54.58
C ILE A 6 27.37 38.73 55.10
N ILE A 7 27.33 37.59 54.40
CA ILE A 7 26.67 36.38 54.88
C ILE A 7 27.51 35.84 56.04
N PHE A 8 27.00 35.97 57.26
CA PHE A 8 27.49 35.23 58.41
C PHE A 8 27.29 33.73 58.14
N ILE A 9 28.39 33.00 57.95
CA ILE A 9 28.38 31.53 57.98
C ILE A 9 28.15 31.13 59.44
N ILE A 10 26.90 30.81 59.78
CA ILE A 10 26.59 30.16 61.05
C ILE A 10 27.16 28.75 60.96
N PHE A 11 28.30 28.52 61.61
CA PHE A 11 28.79 27.16 61.83
C PHE A 11 27.79 26.46 62.75
N TYR A 12 26.97 25.57 62.18
CA TYR A 12 26.15 24.68 62.97
C TYR A 12 27.07 23.82 63.85
N LEU A 13 26.77 23.77 65.16
CA LEU A 13 27.49 22.94 66.14
C LEU A 13 27.42 21.44 65.80
N ALA A 14 26.43 21.03 64.99
CA ALA A 14 26.29 19.69 64.45
C ALA A 14 25.67 19.71 63.04
N ILE A 15 26.10 18.76 62.19
CA ILE A 15 25.44 18.42 60.91
C ILE A 15 24.70 17.11 61.11
N ILE A 16 23.48 16.97 60.60
CA ILE A 16 22.75 15.71 60.64
C ILE A 16 22.77 15.09 59.24
N LEU A 17 23.31 13.88 59.13
CA LEU A 17 23.22 13.08 57.92
C LEU A 17 22.04 12.12 58.03
N SER A 18 21.04 12.34 57.19
CA SER A 18 19.88 11.46 57.09
C SER A 18 20.13 10.37 56.06
N GLY A 19 19.76 9.14 56.40
CA GLY A 19 19.90 7.98 55.53
C GLY A 19 18.83 6.93 55.79
N THR A 20 19.00 5.79 55.15
CA THR A 20 18.14 4.61 55.32
C THR A 20 19.01 3.41 55.61
N ILE A 21 18.67 2.70 56.68
CA ILE A 21 19.19 1.37 56.97
C ILE A 21 18.27 0.34 56.35
N TYR A 22 18.82 -0.63 55.65
CA TYR A 22 18.13 -1.82 55.17
C TYR A 22 18.51 -2.96 56.12
N ASP A 23 17.55 -3.41 56.90
CA ASP A 23 17.71 -4.51 57.86
C ASP A 23 17.63 -5.86 57.13
N HIS A 24 18.73 -6.60 57.15
CA HIS A 24 18.91 -7.89 56.49
C HIS A 24 18.92 -9.00 57.52
N HIS A 25 18.75 -10.24 57.07
CA HIS A 25 18.96 -11.40 57.94
C HIS A 25 19.51 -12.58 57.11
N PRO A 26 20.53 -13.33 57.61
CA PRO A 26 21.21 -14.40 56.86
C PRO A 26 20.28 -15.48 56.28
N ARG A 27 19.15 -15.73 56.95
CA ARG A 27 18.08 -16.61 56.45
C ARG A 27 17.55 -16.21 55.06
N TYR A 28 17.46 -14.92 54.77
CA TYR A 28 16.92 -14.41 53.50
C TYR A 28 18.04 -14.04 52.53
N ASN A 29 19.21 -13.67 53.04
CA ASN A 29 20.35 -13.25 52.24
C ASN A 29 21.65 -13.94 52.70
N PRO A 30 22.10 -15.00 52.00
CA PRO A 30 23.30 -15.76 52.38
C PRO A 30 24.62 -15.01 52.18
N ASN A 31 24.60 -13.77 51.65
CA ASN A 31 25.78 -12.90 51.62
C ASN A 31 26.11 -12.30 52.99
N PHE A 32 25.20 -12.43 53.97
CA PHE A 32 25.39 -12.04 55.36
C PHE A 32 25.71 -13.27 56.21
N GLN A 33 26.60 -13.10 57.17
CA GLN A 33 27.08 -14.17 58.06
C GLN A 33 27.65 -15.38 57.30
N THR A 34 28.55 -15.13 56.34
CA THR A 34 29.26 -16.21 55.65
C THR A 34 30.14 -17.00 56.62
N PRO A 35 30.31 -18.32 56.45
CA PRO A 35 31.11 -19.13 57.38
C PRO A 35 32.61 -18.80 57.36
N ILE A 36 33.06 -18.19 56.26
CA ILE A 36 34.45 -17.78 56.02
C ILE A 36 34.40 -16.28 55.73
N SER A 37 35.39 -15.56 56.25
CA SER A 37 35.71 -14.18 55.90
C SER A 37 37.10 -14.17 55.28
N HIS A 38 37.20 -13.65 54.07
CA HIS A 38 38.46 -13.57 53.33
C HIS A 38 39.17 -12.21 53.49
N GLY A 39 38.49 -11.21 54.04
CA GLY A 39 39.05 -9.89 54.34
C GLY A 39 38.71 -8.81 53.31
N LEU A 40 39.50 -7.74 53.33
CA LEU A 40 39.30 -6.56 52.48
C LEU A 40 39.51 -6.87 51.00
N VAL A 41 38.53 -6.51 50.19
CA VAL A 41 38.51 -6.60 48.74
C VAL A 41 38.21 -5.25 48.13
N LYS A 42 38.98 -4.90 47.11
CA LYS A 42 38.70 -3.76 46.22
C LYS A 42 38.14 -4.27 44.91
N ASN A 43 37.53 -3.36 44.15
CA ASN A 43 36.88 -3.63 42.87
C ASN A 43 35.74 -4.66 43.01
N LEU A 44 35.03 -4.62 44.14
CA LEU A 44 33.83 -5.42 44.34
C LEU A 44 32.65 -4.82 43.53
N VAL A 45 32.51 -3.50 43.60
CA VAL A 45 31.48 -2.73 42.88
C VAL A 45 32.02 -2.01 41.65
N LYS A 46 31.14 -1.74 40.68
CA LYS A 46 31.43 -0.96 39.47
C LYS A 46 31.93 0.45 39.83
N PRO A 47 32.83 1.03 39.01
CA PRO A 47 33.37 2.36 39.26
C PRO A 47 32.36 3.49 39.07
N VAL A 48 31.20 3.22 38.47
CA VAL A 48 30.13 4.19 38.23
C VAL A 48 28.86 3.74 38.93
N LEU A 49 28.29 4.62 39.74
CA LEU A 49 27.02 4.38 40.43
C LEU A 49 25.88 4.23 39.42
N ASN A 50 24.97 3.29 39.64
CA ASN A 50 23.80 3.16 38.76
C ASN A 50 23.00 4.48 38.75
N PRO A 51 22.83 5.13 37.58
CA PRO A 51 22.23 6.46 37.49
C PRO A 51 20.72 6.46 37.74
N VAL A 52 20.06 5.29 37.65
CA VAL A 52 18.62 5.13 37.84
C VAL A 52 18.32 4.74 39.28
N THR A 53 18.94 3.67 39.78
CA THR A 53 18.62 3.14 41.13
C THR A 53 19.39 3.82 42.24
N ARG A 54 20.48 4.54 41.91
CA ARG A 54 21.39 5.16 42.89
C ARG A 54 21.93 4.14 43.90
N VAL A 55 22.17 2.91 43.43
CA VAL A 55 22.70 1.79 44.21
C VAL A 55 23.98 1.26 43.52
N PRO A 56 25.03 0.91 44.28
CA PRO A 56 26.21 0.27 43.71
C PRO A 56 25.84 -1.07 43.07
N GLU A 57 26.52 -1.42 41.97
CA GLU A 57 26.36 -2.72 41.33
C GLU A 57 27.67 -3.49 41.41
N LEU A 58 27.61 -4.81 41.58
CA LEU A 58 28.83 -5.64 41.52
C LEU A 58 29.46 -5.60 40.12
N ASN A 59 30.78 -5.75 40.05
CA ASN A 59 31.50 -5.89 38.78
C ASN A 59 31.18 -7.19 38.04
N SER A 60 30.76 -8.23 38.77
CA SER A 60 30.37 -9.52 38.21
C SER A 60 29.23 -10.12 39.03
N LEU A 61 28.36 -10.89 38.38
CA LEU A 61 27.37 -11.73 39.05
C LEU A 61 27.82 -13.19 39.19
N ASP A 62 29.02 -13.52 38.71
CA ASP A 62 29.65 -14.84 38.89
C ASP A 62 30.18 -14.96 40.32
N PRO A 63 29.65 -15.89 41.16
CA PRO A 63 30.12 -16.11 42.52
C PRO A 63 31.60 -16.52 42.58
N SER A 64 32.13 -17.13 41.52
CA SER A 64 33.52 -17.59 41.45
C SER A 64 34.51 -16.52 40.97
N SER A 65 34.02 -15.36 40.54
CA SER A 65 34.90 -14.24 40.21
C SER A 65 35.73 -13.85 41.43
N THR A 66 37.00 -13.48 41.21
CA THR A 66 37.94 -13.17 42.29
C THR A 66 37.37 -12.17 43.30
N ALA A 67 36.72 -11.10 42.83
CA ALA A 67 36.12 -10.10 43.69
C ALA A 67 34.98 -10.66 44.54
N ASN A 68 34.07 -11.46 43.96
CA ASN A 68 32.95 -12.04 44.71
C ASN A 68 33.38 -13.15 45.66
N PHE A 69 34.34 -13.99 45.25
CA PHE A 69 34.87 -15.06 46.08
C PHE A 69 35.55 -14.51 47.34
N TYR A 70 36.49 -13.57 47.18
CA TYR A 70 37.17 -12.95 48.32
C TYR A 70 36.31 -11.90 49.02
N GLY A 71 35.27 -11.36 48.36
CA GLY A 71 34.33 -10.41 48.96
C GLY A 71 33.19 -11.08 49.73
N ASP A 72 33.20 -12.41 49.79
CA ASP A 72 32.21 -13.25 50.46
C ASP A 72 30.78 -13.06 49.92
N MET A 73 30.66 -12.85 48.60
CA MET A 73 29.39 -12.75 47.88
C MET A 73 28.94 -14.13 47.37
N VAL A 74 28.33 -14.92 48.26
CA VAL A 74 27.85 -16.28 47.98
C VAL A 74 26.77 -16.32 46.90
N ASN A 75 25.86 -15.34 46.91
CA ASN A 75 24.82 -15.13 45.92
C ASN A 75 24.85 -13.67 45.42
N PRO A 76 25.73 -13.34 44.47
CA PRO A 76 25.92 -11.97 43.94
C PRO A 76 24.63 -11.32 43.44
N GLY A 77 23.67 -12.11 42.93
CA GLY A 77 22.39 -11.61 42.44
C GLY A 77 21.54 -10.90 43.50
N LEU A 78 21.79 -11.15 44.79
CA LEU A 78 21.08 -10.50 45.90
C LEU A 78 21.72 -9.18 46.36
N PHE A 79 22.91 -8.83 45.85
CA PHE A 79 23.57 -7.57 46.20
C PHE A 79 22.73 -6.33 45.83
N GLN A 80 21.91 -6.43 44.77
CA GLN A 80 20.99 -5.36 44.38
C GLN A 80 20.06 -4.92 45.51
N TYR A 81 19.78 -5.79 46.49
CA TYR A 81 18.92 -5.51 47.65
C TYR A 81 19.67 -5.00 48.88
N PHE A 82 21.00 -4.89 48.84
CA PHE A 82 21.77 -4.37 49.98
C PHE A 82 21.31 -2.96 50.35
N PHE A 83 21.13 -2.11 49.34
CA PHE A 83 20.77 -0.69 49.51
C PHE A 83 19.45 -0.33 48.82
N SER A 84 18.56 -1.32 48.66
CA SER A 84 17.24 -1.13 48.05
C SER A 84 16.19 -2.05 48.72
N PRO A 85 14.92 -1.61 48.78
CA PRO A 85 13.89 -2.35 49.49
C PRO A 85 13.46 -3.61 48.73
N ASN A 86 13.35 -4.72 49.46
CA ASN A 86 12.69 -5.95 49.02
C ASN A 86 11.77 -6.43 50.14
N ASN A 87 10.50 -6.04 50.08
CA ASN A 87 9.53 -6.20 51.16
C ASN A 87 8.71 -7.51 51.08
N ASN A 88 9.07 -8.43 50.19
CA ASN A 88 8.42 -9.75 50.12
C ASN A 88 9.13 -10.75 51.05
N VAL A 89 8.50 -11.09 52.19
CA VAL A 89 9.04 -12.00 53.22
C VAL A 89 9.38 -13.41 52.72
N SER A 90 8.84 -13.81 51.56
CA SER A 90 9.10 -15.10 50.93
C SER A 90 10.20 -15.02 49.87
N SER A 91 10.68 -13.83 49.53
CA SER A 91 11.70 -13.60 48.50
C SER A 91 13.12 -13.67 49.10
N PRO A 92 14.08 -14.31 48.41
CA PRO A 92 15.50 -14.12 48.69
C PRO A 92 15.87 -12.62 48.67
N GLY A 93 16.67 -12.19 49.63
CA GLY A 93 17.06 -10.79 49.81
C GLY A 93 16.01 -9.91 50.50
N TYR A 94 14.98 -10.49 51.14
CA TYR A 94 14.02 -9.74 51.95
C TYR A 94 14.75 -8.84 52.96
N ASN A 95 14.35 -7.58 53.03
CA ASN A 95 14.86 -6.60 53.97
C ASN A 95 13.79 -5.59 54.40
N ILE A 96 14.04 -4.88 55.51
CA ILE A 96 13.17 -3.82 56.01
C ILE A 96 13.91 -2.48 56.01
N PRO A 97 13.47 -1.46 55.24
CA PRO A 97 14.05 -0.13 55.28
C PRO A 97 13.62 0.64 56.55
N ILE A 98 14.58 1.26 57.24
CA ILE A 98 14.43 2.00 58.50
C ILE A 98 15.17 3.34 58.37
N PRO A 99 14.50 4.50 58.48
CA PRO A 99 15.15 5.80 58.46
C PRO A 99 16.14 5.98 59.62
N ILE A 100 17.28 6.62 59.37
CA ILE A 100 18.26 6.96 60.41
C ILE A 100 18.78 8.40 60.24
N SER A 101 19.19 8.99 61.36
CA SER A 101 19.89 10.29 61.40
C SER A 101 21.20 10.15 62.18
N LEU A 102 22.31 10.54 61.56
CA LEU A 102 23.64 10.50 62.13
C LEU A 102 24.11 11.92 62.45
N PRO A 103 24.16 12.33 63.73
CA PRO A 103 24.64 13.66 64.11
C PRO A 103 26.18 13.70 64.12
N LEU A 104 26.76 14.45 63.20
CA LEU A 104 28.19 14.74 63.16
C LEU A 104 28.49 15.97 64.00
N THR A 105 29.47 15.86 64.89
CA THR A 105 29.89 16.93 65.80
C THR A 105 31.07 17.68 65.22
N LEU A 106 31.04 19.03 65.26
CA LEU A 106 32.18 19.84 64.82
C LEU A 106 33.34 19.76 65.83
N ASN A 107 34.48 19.28 65.38
CA ASN A 107 35.76 19.50 66.05
C ASN A 107 36.24 20.92 65.72
N LYS A 108 36.26 21.80 66.73
CA LYS A 108 36.61 23.21 66.57
C LYS A 108 38.10 23.45 66.33
N ASP A 109 38.97 22.50 66.68
CA ASP A 109 40.41 22.68 66.60
C ASP A 109 40.92 22.55 65.16
N ASN A 110 40.27 21.71 64.35
CA ASN A 110 40.66 21.42 62.97
C ASN A 110 39.54 21.69 61.95
N GLY A 111 38.35 22.10 62.40
CA GLY A 111 37.20 22.41 61.54
C GLY A 111 36.55 21.18 60.87
N THR A 112 36.82 19.97 61.37
CA THR A 112 36.23 18.74 60.82
C THR A 112 35.00 18.31 61.60
N TYR A 113 33.97 17.85 60.90
CA TYR A 113 32.81 17.17 61.45
C TYR A 113 33.09 15.68 61.61
N THR A 114 32.82 15.15 62.80
CA THR A 114 33.09 13.76 63.17
C THR A 114 31.83 13.07 63.66
N PHE A 115 31.62 11.84 63.18
CA PHE A 115 30.73 10.86 63.80
C PHE A 115 31.58 9.65 64.13
N ASP A 116 31.54 9.19 65.38
CA ASP A 116 32.38 8.11 65.87
C ASP A 116 31.57 7.21 66.78
N ASN A 117 31.28 6.00 66.32
CA ASN A 117 30.61 4.98 67.12
C ASN A 117 31.28 3.62 66.92
N GLN A 118 31.95 3.15 67.98
CA GLN A 118 32.68 1.88 68.00
C GLN A 118 31.80 0.68 68.44
N ASN A 119 30.52 0.91 68.72
CA ASN A 119 29.51 -0.13 68.99
C ASN A 119 28.21 0.27 68.26
N PHE A 120 28.26 0.26 66.93
CA PHE A 120 27.21 0.81 66.08
C PHE A 120 26.13 -0.23 65.77
N PHE A 121 25.17 -0.38 66.69
CA PHE A 121 24.02 -1.28 66.54
C PHE A 121 22.69 -0.48 66.53
N PRO A 122 22.46 0.34 65.49
CA PRO A 122 21.39 1.34 65.49
C PRO A 122 19.97 0.75 65.45
N ILE A 123 19.83 -0.53 65.08
CA ILE A 123 18.55 -1.20 64.85
C ILE A 123 18.35 -2.44 65.73
N ASP A 124 19.05 -2.53 66.86
CA ASP A 124 18.82 -3.60 67.85
C ASP A 124 17.34 -3.68 68.24
N ASN A 125 16.76 -4.87 68.15
CA ASN A 125 15.35 -5.15 68.43
C ASN A 125 14.34 -4.41 67.53
N GLN A 126 14.77 -3.87 66.39
CA GLN A 126 13.91 -3.26 65.36
C GLN A 126 13.86 -4.15 64.11
N GLY A 127 13.02 -3.76 63.14
CA GLY A 127 12.90 -4.47 61.87
C GLY A 127 12.55 -5.96 62.02
N ILE A 128 13.33 -6.83 61.38
CA ILE A 128 13.21 -8.29 61.39
C ILE A 128 13.37 -8.82 62.82
N ASP A 129 14.23 -8.17 63.60
CA ASP A 129 14.57 -8.58 64.96
C ASP A 129 13.54 -8.13 66.02
N VAL A 130 12.44 -7.50 65.61
CA VAL A 130 11.24 -7.40 66.46
C VAL A 130 10.80 -8.79 66.89
N ASP A 131 10.90 -9.80 66.01
CA ASP A 131 10.69 -11.21 66.34
C ASP A 131 11.89 -11.78 67.13
N PRO A 132 11.71 -12.16 68.41
CA PRO A 132 12.80 -12.71 69.23
C PRO A 132 13.44 -13.98 68.64
N SER A 133 12.75 -14.73 67.77
CA SER A 133 13.30 -15.92 67.12
C SER A 133 14.41 -15.60 66.11
N LYS A 134 14.55 -14.34 65.71
CA LYS A 134 15.57 -13.83 64.78
C LYS A 134 16.84 -13.31 65.48
N ARG A 135 16.79 -13.14 66.80
CA ARG A 135 17.88 -12.59 67.63
C ARG A 135 18.96 -13.62 67.94
N LEU A 136 19.64 -14.09 66.89
CA LEU A 136 20.55 -15.24 66.95
C LEU A 136 21.99 -14.87 67.33
N TYR A 137 22.42 -13.66 66.99
CA TYR A 137 23.83 -13.27 67.03
C TYR A 137 24.15 -12.45 68.28
N LYS A 138 25.27 -12.79 68.92
CA LYS A 138 25.68 -12.21 70.20
C LYS A 138 27.14 -11.81 70.18
N ASP A 139 27.48 -10.77 70.91
CA ASP A 139 28.87 -10.41 71.18
C ASP A 139 29.57 -11.45 72.08
N ALA A 140 30.86 -11.22 72.35
CA ALA A 140 31.67 -12.08 73.21
C ALA A 140 31.17 -12.14 74.68
N LYS A 141 30.30 -11.22 75.11
CA LYS A 141 29.68 -11.18 76.45
C LYS A 141 28.30 -11.86 76.46
N GLY A 142 27.83 -12.38 75.33
CA GLY A 142 26.51 -12.98 75.19
C GLY A 142 25.37 -11.96 75.06
N VAL A 143 25.68 -10.69 74.81
CA VAL A 143 24.70 -9.63 74.54
C VAL A 143 24.31 -9.71 73.07
N TYR A 144 23.01 -9.75 72.80
CA TYR A 144 22.50 -9.77 71.43
C TYR A 144 22.70 -8.40 70.75
N HIS A 145 23.06 -8.45 69.47
CA HIS A 145 23.07 -7.30 68.57
C HIS A 145 22.63 -7.71 67.15
N ASN A 146 22.08 -6.77 66.40
CA ASN A 146 21.83 -6.91 64.97
C ASN A 146 23.10 -6.51 64.19
N TYR A 147 23.75 -7.48 63.54
CA TYR A 147 24.97 -7.33 62.72
C TYR A 147 24.68 -7.38 61.22
N HIS A 148 23.42 -7.30 60.80
CA HIS A 148 23.05 -7.63 59.42
C HIS A 148 22.26 -6.49 58.83
N PHE A 149 22.97 -5.43 58.43
CA PHE A 149 22.31 -4.25 57.90
C PHE A 149 23.20 -3.46 56.95
N CYS A 150 22.57 -2.67 56.10
CA CYS A 150 23.24 -1.79 55.16
C CYS A 150 22.67 -0.38 55.24
N LEU A 151 23.52 0.64 55.27
CA LEU A 151 23.17 2.05 55.31
C LEU A 151 23.42 2.71 53.96
N LYS A 152 22.42 3.46 53.46
CA LYS A 152 22.50 4.36 52.30
C LYS A 152 22.29 5.80 52.76
N ILE A 153 23.19 6.70 52.36
CA ILE A 153 23.03 8.16 52.53
C ILE A 153 23.26 8.82 51.18
N ASN A 154 22.31 9.64 50.74
CA ASN A 154 22.43 10.47 49.54
C ASN A 154 22.52 11.95 49.94
N SER A 155 23.47 12.68 49.37
CA SER A 155 23.62 14.10 49.65
C SER A 155 24.20 14.87 48.48
N ASN A 156 24.27 16.19 48.63
CA ASN A 156 24.96 17.10 47.72
C ASN A 156 25.91 17.99 48.50
N PHE A 157 26.96 18.49 47.87
CA PHE A 157 27.83 19.49 48.47
C PHE A 157 28.31 20.49 47.41
N LEU A 158 28.56 21.73 47.85
CA LEU A 158 29.26 22.72 47.05
C LEU A 158 30.77 22.47 47.19
N PHE A 159 31.46 22.24 46.08
CA PHE A 159 32.91 22.04 46.10
C PHE A 159 33.66 23.37 46.13
N ASN A 160 34.40 23.64 47.21
CA ASN A 160 35.22 24.84 47.39
C ASN A 160 36.71 24.57 47.13
N GLY A 161 37.09 23.29 46.98
CA GLY A 161 38.45 22.81 46.74
C GLY A 161 39.34 22.82 47.96
N SER A 162 38.77 22.44 49.09
CA SER A 162 39.48 22.09 50.33
C SER A 162 38.85 20.88 51.02
N GLU A 163 37.86 20.26 50.39
CA GLU A 163 37.09 19.19 50.96
C GLU A 163 37.89 17.88 51.07
N MET A 164 37.73 17.23 52.21
CA MET A 164 38.37 15.99 52.60
C MET A 164 37.33 15.08 53.24
N PHE A 165 37.47 13.79 53.04
CA PHE A 165 36.68 12.78 53.73
C PHE A 165 37.58 11.61 54.17
N SER A 166 37.32 11.07 55.36
CA SER A 166 37.98 9.86 55.86
C SER A 166 36.99 8.98 56.61
N PHE A 167 37.24 7.68 56.52
CA PHE A 167 36.43 6.62 57.10
C PHE A 167 37.30 5.61 57.84
N VAL A 168 36.77 5.08 58.94
CA VAL A 168 37.23 3.84 59.57
C VAL A 168 36.01 3.00 59.92
N GLY A 169 36.01 1.72 59.55
CA GLY A 169 34.91 0.81 59.91
C GLY A 169 35.03 -0.57 59.25
N ASP A 170 34.13 -1.44 59.67
CA ASP A 170 33.86 -2.80 59.19
C ASP A 170 32.35 -2.92 58.88
N ASP A 171 31.87 -3.63 57.86
CA ASP A 171 32.58 -4.38 56.82
C ASP A 171 32.72 -3.50 55.55
N ASP A 172 31.69 -3.48 54.69
CA ASP A 172 31.77 -2.75 53.42
C ASP A 172 31.56 -1.25 53.62
N PHE A 173 32.32 -0.45 52.87
CA PHE A 173 32.10 0.97 52.74
C PHE A 173 32.51 1.51 51.34
N PHE A 174 31.54 2.10 50.66
CA PHE A 174 31.73 2.73 49.35
C PHE A 174 31.31 4.20 49.39
N VAL A 175 32.11 5.05 48.76
CA VAL A 175 31.76 6.46 48.53
C VAL A 175 31.78 6.76 47.05
N PHE A 176 30.70 7.36 46.56
CA PHE A 176 30.61 7.86 45.20
C PHE A 176 30.51 9.39 45.23
N ILE A 177 31.30 10.05 44.39
CA ILE A 177 31.24 11.50 44.15
C ILE A 177 31.12 11.73 42.66
N ASP A 178 30.17 12.56 42.24
CA ASP A 178 29.87 12.75 40.81
C ASP A 178 29.65 11.40 40.08
N ASN A 179 28.96 10.50 40.78
CA ASN A 179 28.66 9.12 40.36
C ASN A 179 29.89 8.23 40.16
N LYS A 180 31.08 8.64 40.57
CA LYS A 180 32.33 7.85 40.46
C LYS A 180 32.75 7.33 41.83
N LEU A 181 33.17 6.08 41.89
CA LEU A 181 33.69 5.45 43.10
C LEU A 181 35.02 6.13 43.52
N VAL A 182 35.08 6.62 44.76
CA VAL A 182 36.26 7.31 45.31
C VAL A 182 36.82 6.66 46.58
N ILE A 183 36.00 5.90 47.31
CA ILE A 183 36.43 5.00 48.38
C ILE A 183 35.79 3.64 48.11
N ASP A 184 36.61 2.60 48.22
CA ASP A 184 36.28 1.22 47.87
C ASP A 184 36.86 0.29 48.94
N LEU A 185 36.03 -0.01 49.94
CA LEU A 185 36.28 -0.99 50.97
C LEU A 185 35.16 -2.04 50.86
N GLY A 186 35.42 -3.16 50.19
CA GLY A 186 34.46 -4.26 50.11
C GLY A 186 34.96 -5.50 50.83
N GLY A 187 34.09 -6.49 50.97
CA GLY A 187 34.43 -7.74 51.65
C GLY A 187 34.11 -7.70 53.15
N VAL A 188 34.20 -8.86 53.80
CA VAL A 188 33.99 -8.99 55.25
C VAL A 188 35.35 -8.91 55.92
N HIS A 189 35.59 -7.88 56.73
CA HIS A 189 36.91 -7.59 57.30
C HIS A 189 36.82 -6.85 58.63
N SER A 190 37.88 -6.92 59.44
CA SER A 190 38.00 -6.02 60.61
C SER A 190 38.08 -4.56 60.17
N ALA A 191 37.85 -3.60 61.09
CA ALA A 191 37.90 -2.18 60.79
C ALA A 191 39.10 -1.75 59.91
N GLU A 192 38.80 -1.24 58.71
CA GLU A 192 39.77 -0.73 57.74
C GLU A 192 39.61 0.78 57.56
N SER A 193 40.62 1.44 57.01
CA SER A 193 40.63 2.90 56.84
C SER A 193 40.81 3.35 55.40
N ALA A 194 40.10 4.41 55.03
CA ALA A 194 40.24 5.07 53.75
C ALA A 194 40.09 6.58 53.88
N SER A 195 40.74 7.34 53.00
CA SER A 195 40.55 8.79 52.92
C SER A 195 40.68 9.28 51.48
N VAL A 196 40.01 10.39 51.18
CA VAL A 196 40.04 11.03 49.87
C VAL A 196 40.16 12.54 50.02
N ASN A 197 41.07 13.13 49.24
CA ASN A 197 41.17 14.55 49.02
C ASN A 197 40.44 14.93 47.74
N LEU A 198 39.36 15.71 47.84
CA LEU A 198 38.49 15.96 46.69
C LEU A 198 39.16 16.86 45.62
N ASN A 199 40.24 17.57 45.96
CA ASN A 199 41.05 18.31 44.98
C ASN A 199 41.72 17.40 43.94
N THR A 200 41.87 16.11 44.24
CA THR A 200 42.49 15.14 43.34
C THR A 200 41.52 14.57 42.31
N LEU A 201 40.22 14.83 42.46
CA LEU A 201 39.15 14.19 41.67
C LEU A 201 38.79 14.94 40.38
N GLY A 202 39.44 16.06 40.08
CA GLY A 202 39.15 16.86 38.88
C GLY A 202 37.81 17.61 38.91
N LEU A 203 37.28 17.86 40.11
CA LEU A 203 36.06 18.65 40.31
C LEU A 203 36.30 20.14 40.06
N THR A 204 35.26 20.86 39.62
CA THR A 204 35.32 22.30 39.38
C THR A 204 34.82 23.08 40.60
N LYS A 205 35.65 23.96 41.16
CA LYS A 205 35.26 24.84 42.28
C LYS A 205 33.99 25.64 41.94
N GLY A 206 33.11 25.79 42.92
CA GLY A 206 31.83 26.50 42.78
C GLY A 206 30.69 25.66 42.17
N LYS A 207 30.93 24.40 41.81
CA LYS A 207 29.87 23.47 41.38
C LYS A 207 29.35 22.62 42.54
N VAL A 208 28.08 22.25 42.45
CA VAL A 208 27.43 21.31 43.37
C VAL A 208 27.54 19.90 42.79
N TYR A 209 28.00 18.96 43.58
CA TYR A 209 28.15 17.56 43.20
C TYR A 209 27.35 16.64 44.12
N PRO A 210 26.80 15.53 43.60
CA PRO A 210 26.24 14.48 44.44
C PRO A 210 27.36 13.74 45.17
N ILE A 211 27.07 13.32 46.39
CA ILE A 211 27.90 12.43 47.21
C ILE A 211 27.01 11.36 47.86
N ASP A 212 27.42 10.11 47.75
CA ASP A 212 26.64 8.97 48.22
C ASP A 212 27.53 8.04 49.06
N PHE A 213 27.02 7.64 50.22
CA PHE A 213 27.67 6.72 51.14
C PHE A 213 26.87 5.43 51.23
N PHE A 214 27.59 4.31 51.15
CA PHE A 214 27.05 2.98 51.26
C PHE A 214 27.90 2.21 52.26
N TYR A 215 27.29 1.76 53.34
CA TYR A 215 27.96 1.03 54.43
C TYR A 215 27.21 -0.26 54.70
N CYS A 216 27.89 -1.38 54.95
CA CYS A 216 27.22 -2.59 55.42
C CYS A 216 27.99 -3.23 56.57
N GLU A 217 27.24 -3.67 57.57
CA GLU A 217 27.68 -4.67 58.53
C GLU A 217 27.15 -6.03 58.04
N ARG A 218 28.04 -6.98 57.79
CA ARG A 218 27.67 -8.30 57.24
C ARG A 218 27.98 -9.44 58.17
N HIS A 219 28.84 -9.26 59.17
CA HIS A 219 29.31 -10.37 59.99
C HIS A 219 29.54 -9.99 61.45
N THR A 220 29.43 -10.99 62.33
CA THR A 220 29.80 -10.84 63.75
C THR A 220 31.32 -10.63 63.95
N SER A 221 31.81 -10.07 65.05
CA SER A 221 31.14 -9.77 66.33
C SER A 221 31.31 -8.32 66.77
N LYS A 222 31.67 -7.42 65.85
CA LYS A 222 31.80 -5.98 66.09
C LYS A 222 31.16 -5.22 64.94
N SER A 223 30.75 -3.99 65.23
CA SER A 223 30.32 -3.03 64.21
C SER A 223 30.79 -1.66 64.59
N THR A 224 31.63 -1.07 63.73
CA THR A 224 32.33 0.17 64.00
C THR A 224 32.22 1.11 62.81
N ILE A 225 31.98 2.38 63.12
CA ILE A 225 31.85 3.41 62.09
C ILE A 225 32.43 4.73 62.60
N ARG A 226 33.34 5.30 61.82
CA ARG A 226 33.90 6.63 62.06
C ARG A 226 34.01 7.42 60.78
N PHE A 227 33.35 8.57 60.74
CA PHE A 227 33.47 9.57 59.68
C PHE A 227 34.27 10.76 60.19
N ASN A 228 35.21 11.28 59.40
CA ASN A 228 35.70 12.65 59.56
C ASN A 228 35.68 13.37 58.22
N THR A 229 35.08 14.56 58.19
CA THR A 229 34.92 15.33 56.96
C THR A 229 34.84 16.83 57.25
N ASN A 230 35.25 17.66 56.30
CA ASN A 230 34.90 19.10 56.29
C ASN A 230 33.91 19.42 55.15
N ILE A 231 33.35 18.41 54.49
CA ILE A 231 32.32 18.55 53.47
C ILE A 231 31.04 19.04 54.15
N LEU A 232 30.59 20.22 53.75
CA LEU A 232 29.28 20.74 54.15
C LEU A 232 28.20 20.12 53.25
N MET A 233 27.61 19.04 53.75
CA MET A 233 26.54 18.33 53.08
C MET A 233 25.24 19.14 53.12
N THR A 234 24.52 19.15 52.00
CA THR A 234 23.34 19.97 51.76
C THR A 234 22.16 19.11 51.32
N CYS A 235 21.00 19.46 51.84
CA CYS A 235 19.73 18.87 51.47
C CYS A 235 18.92 19.84 50.64
N LYS A 236 18.79 19.61 49.33
CA LYS A 236 17.98 20.47 48.46
C LYS A 236 16.50 20.25 48.70
N PHE A 237 16.11 18.99 48.86
CA PHE A 237 14.77 18.58 49.22
C PHE A 237 14.83 17.25 49.98
N ILE A 238 13.75 16.91 50.66
CA ILE A 238 13.54 15.59 51.25
C ILE A 238 12.46 14.92 50.40
N ASP A 239 12.72 13.70 49.93
CA ASP A 239 11.73 12.95 49.15
C ASP A 239 10.57 12.48 50.02
N TYR A 240 9.55 11.89 49.41
CA TYR A 240 8.40 11.34 50.15
C TYR A 240 8.74 10.17 51.08
N CYS A 241 9.95 9.62 51.00
CA CYS A 241 10.46 8.60 51.91
C CYS A 241 11.20 9.19 53.12
N GLY A 242 11.33 10.52 53.21
CA GLY A 242 12.11 11.16 54.26
C GLY A 242 13.62 11.16 53.99
N VAL A 243 14.06 10.82 52.77
CA VAL A 243 15.47 10.76 52.39
C VAL A 243 15.91 12.08 51.78
N CYS A 244 17.04 12.58 52.27
CA CYS A 244 17.64 13.79 51.76
C CYS A 244 18.12 13.62 50.31
N ASN A 245 17.66 14.50 49.42
CA ASN A 245 17.87 14.40 47.96
C ASN A 245 17.55 13.01 47.39
N GLY A 246 16.64 12.28 48.04
CA GLY A 246 16.26 10.93 47.62
C GLY A 246 15.47 10.95 46.32
N ASP A 247 15.40 9.79 45.68
CA ASP A 247 14.65 9.54 44.44
C ASP A 247 13.35 8.76 44.71
N GLY A 248 12.96 8.58 45.98
CA GLY A 248 11.77 7.84 46.37
C GLY A 248 11.93 6.31 46.39
N THR A 249 13.08 5.77 45.96
CA THR A 249 13.29 4.32 45.86
C THR A 249 13.54 3.62 47.19
N SER A 250 13.82 4.37 48.26
CA SER A 250 14.11 3.80 49.58
C SER A 250 12.88 3.20 50.25
N CYS A 251 11.68 3.70 49.94
CA CYS A 251 10.42 3.23 50.49
C CYS A 251 9.37 2.85 49.42
N CYS A 252 9.68 3.08 48.14
CA CYS A 252 8.83 2.67 47.03
C CYS A 252 9.59 1.77 46.05
N ASN A 253 8.98 0.62 45.70
CA ASN A 253 9.47 -0.28 44.68
C ASN A 253 8.37 -0.52 43.63
N PRO A 254 8.63 -0.27 42.33
CA PRO A 254 7.66 -0.53 41.26
C PRO A 254 7.10 -1.96 41.24
N GLN A 255 7.93 -2.96 41.56
CA GLN A 255 7.58 -4.37 41.48
C GLN A 255 6.83 -4.89 42.72
N THR A 256 6.76 -4.10 43.79
CA THR A 256 6.06 -4.50 45.02
C THR A 256 5.13 -3.42 45.55
N THR A 257 5.62 -2.22 45.88
CA THR A 257 4.81 -1.10 46.39
C THR A 257 3.79 -0.61 45.37
N CYS A 258 4.19 -0.50 44.10
CA CYS A 258 3.34 0.01 43.02
C CYS A 258 2.85 -1.07 42.05
N ASN A 259 3.01 -2.35 42.37
CA ASN A 259 2.62 -3.41 41.45
C ASN A 259 1.09 -3.61 41.50
N ASP A 260 0.39 -3.32 40.40
CA ASP A 260 -1.06 -3.53 40.27
C ASP A 260 -1.44 -4.94 39.80
N ASN A 261 -0.45 -5.82 39.62
CA ASN A 261 -0.54 -7.16 39.04
C ASN A 261 -1.10 -7.19 37.60
N ASN A 262 -1.08 -6.06 36.90
CA ASN A 262 -1.45 -6.00 35.50
C ASN A 262 -0.19 -6.11 34.63
N PRO A 263 0.03 -7.24 33.94
CA PRO A 263 1.24 -7.40 33.14
C PRO A 263 1.26 -6.50 31.89
N CYS A 264 0.19 -5.75 31.62
CA CYS A 264 0.07 -4.79 30.52
C CYS A 264 0.34 -3.33 30.92
N THR A 265 0.68 -3.07 32.18
CA THR A 265 1.13 -1.76 32.66
C THR A 265 2.63 -1.79 32.97
N ILE A 266 3.23 -0.60 32.95
CA ILE A 266 4.54 -0.31 33.51
C ILE A 266 4.27 0.49 34.77
N ASP A 267 4.53 -0.14 35.90
CA ASP A 267 4.37 0.46 37.21
C ASP A 267 5.55 1.36 37.53
N GLN A 268 5.26 2.52 38.11
CA GLN A 268 6.26 3.50 38.50
C GLN A 268 5.90 4.14 39.84
N CYS A 269 6.93 4.38 40.64
CA CYS A 269 6.83 5.15 41.86
C CYS A 269 6.51 6.63 41.56
N PRO A 270 5.87 7.34 42.50
CA PRO A 270 5.62 8.77 42.35
C PRO A 270 6.92 9.57 42.21
N LEU A 271 6.82 10.80 41.71
CA LEU A 271 7.99 11.68 41.64
C LEU A 271 8.52 11.96 43.06
N PRO A 272 9.84 12.13 43.26
CA PRO A 272 10.43 12.19 44.61
C PRO A 272 9.84 13.30 45.50
N TYR A 273 9.38 14.40 44.90
CA TYR A 273 8.79 15.55 45.60
C TYR A 273 7.26 15.45 45.79
N THR A 274 6.66 14.31 45.46
CA THR A 274 5.21 14.08 45.64
C THR A 274 4.86 14.13 47.13
N LYS A 275 3.79 14.83 47.52
CA LYS A 275 3.34 14.84 48.91
C LYS A 275 2.41 13.64 49.14
N ILE A 276 2.90 12.65 49.89
CA ILE A 276 2.16 11.42 50.21
C ILE A 276 1.39 11.60 51.53
N ASN A 277 0.07 11.57 51.46
CA ASN A 277 -0.80 11.42 52.62
C ASN A 277 -1.47 10.03 52.53
N GLY A 278 -1.10 9.10 53.41
CA GLY A 278 -1.58 7.72 53.37
C GLY A 278 -0.57 6.74 52.78
N SER A 279 -1.04 5.75 52.04
CA SER A 279 -0.18 4.73 51.42
C SER A 279 0.48 5.27 50.16
N ILE A 280 1.74 4.90 49.93
CA ILE A 280 2.47 5.25 48.69
C ILE A 280 1.78 4.66 47.46
N SER A 281 1.16 3.48 47.61
CA SER A 281 0.41 2.78 46.55
C SER A 281 -0.62 3.68 45.85
N ASP A 282 -1.21 4.61 46.60
CA ASP A 282 -2.30 5.48 46.11
C ASP A 282 -1.80 6.57 45.14
N TYR A 283 -0.49 6.74 45.04
CA TYR A 283 0.19 7.76 44.23
C TYR A 283 1.06 7.14 43.13
N CYS A 284 1.00 5.82 42.95
CA CYS A 284 1.74 5.12 41.90
C CYS A 284 1.19 5.47 40.51
N TYR A 285 2.08 5.47 39.52
CA TYR A 285 1.72 5.65 38.13
C TYR A 285 1.73 4.29 37.42
N HIS A 286 0.61 3.96 36.75
CA HIS A 286 0.45 2.73 35.98
C HIS A 286 0.25 3.10 34.52
N HIS A 287 1.34 3.12 33.75
CA HIS A 287 1.27 3.47 32.34
C HIS A 287 0.99 2.22 31.52
N PRO A 288 -0.03 2.20 30.63
CA PRO A 288 -0.16 1.12 29.67
C PRO A 288 1.16 0.95 28.93
N LYS A 289 1.65 -0.29 28.79
CA LYS A 289 2.81 -0.58 27.94
C LYS A 289 2.56 0.03 26.56
N GLU A 290 3.51 0.83 26.10
CA GLU A 290 3.43 1.53 24.81
C GLU A 290 3.05 0.54 23.69
N LEU A 291 1.89 0.74 23.06
CA LEU A 291 1.39 -0.06 21.92
C LEU A 291 2.04 0.39 20.59
N TYR A 292 3.21 1.03 20.66
CA TYR A 292 3.67 1.88 19.58
C TYR A 292 4.57 1.15 18.59
N ASN A 293 4.04 0.88 17.40
CA ASN A 293 4.84 0.89 16.18
C ASN A 293 4.12 1.71 15.10
N PRO A 294 4.49 2.98 14.89
CA PRO A 294 3.87 3.84 13.88
C PRO A 294 4.28 3.46 12.46
N SER A 295 5.22 2.52 12.31
CA SER A 295 5.86 2.23 11.03
C SER A 295 5.13 1.18 10.22
N ASN A 296 4.27 0.35 10.85
CA ASN A 296 3.62 -0.77 10.19
C ASN A 296 2.09 -0.64 10.23
N LYS A 297 1.52 -0.05 9.18
CA LYS A 297 0.07 0.15 8.99
C LYS A 297 -0.72 -1.13 8.76
N CYS A 298 -0.07 -2.29 8.70
CA CYS A 298 -0.71 -3.58 8.44
C CYS A 298 -1.03 -4.37 9.70
N PHE A 299 -0.58 -3.90 10.87
CA PHE A 299 -0.80 -4.60 12.13
C PHE A 299 -1.27 -3.61 13.18
N THR A 300 -2.23 -4.06 14.00
CA THR A 300 -2.52 -3.42 15.28
C THR A 300 -1.79 -4.20 16.38
N HIS A 301 -1.39 -3.52 17.44
CA HIS A 301 -0.71 -4.12 18.56
C HIS A 301 -1.63 -4.08 19.77
N GLN A 302 -1.75 -5.20 20.47
CA GLN A 302 -2.53 -5.29 21.70
C GLN A 302 -1.73 -6.05 22.75
N CYS A 303 -1.83 -5.61 24.00
CA CYS A 303 -1.19 -6.34 25.09
C CYS A 303 -2.02 -7.57 25.47
N ASN A 304 -1.33 -8.70 25.61
CA ASN A 304 -1.88 -9.94 26.10
C ASN A 304 -1.93 -9.91 27.64
N ILE A 305 -3.12 -9.87 28.21
CA ILE A 305 -3.34 -9.76 29.66
C ILE A 305 -2.82 -10.95 30.48
N THR A 306 -2.53 -12.09 29.84
CA THR A 306 -2.01 -13.28 30.54
C THR A 306 -0.49 -13.31 30.52
N THR A 307 0.15 -12.91 29.41
CA THR A 307 1.61 -13.00 29.24
C THR A 307 2.33 -11.67 29.43
N GLY A 308 1.62 -10.54 29.33
CA GLY A 308 2.20 -9.20 29.33
C GLY A 308 2.94 -8.82 28.05
N ASN A 309 2.88 -9.67 27.02
CA ASN A 309 3.51 -9.44 25.72
C ASN A 309 2.62 -8.56 24.84
N ILE A 310 3.25 -7.76 23.97
CA ILE A 310 2.55 -6.99 22.95
C ILE A 310 2.43 -7.85 21.69
N ASP A 311 1.24 -8.39 21.45
CA ASP A 311 0.93 -9.24 20.31
C ASP A 311 0.48 -8.40 19.11
N ALA A 312 0.96 -8.76 17.92
CA ALA A 312 0.61 -8.09 16.66
C ALA A 312 -0.51 -8.84 15.94
N PHE A 313 -1.59 -8.14 15.61
CA PHE A 313 -2.74 -8.66 14.89
C PHE A 313 -2.83 -8.02 13.51
N PRO A 314 -2.88 -8.81 12.41
CA PRO A 314 -2.99 -8.26 11.08
C PRO A 314 -4.31 -7.50 10.92
N ILE A 315 -4.25 -6.30 10.34
CA ILE A 315 -5.42 -5.52 9.97
C ILE A 315 -5.92 -6.07 8.62
N PRO A 316 -7.12 -6.67 8.56
CA PRO A 316 -7.69 -7.09 7.28
C PRO A 316 -7.99 -5.85 6.44
N CYS A 317 -7.56 -5.87 5.17
CA CYS A 317 -7.90 -4.80 4.24
C CYS A 317 -9.41 -4.76 3.99
N LEU A 318 -9.96 -3.55 3.93
CA LEU A 318 -11.37 -3.33 3.65
C LEU A 318 -11.75 -3.99 2.32
N ASP A 319 -12.90 -4.64 2.28
CA ASP A 319 -13.49 -5.17 1.04
C ASP A 319 -14.05 -4.00 0.21
N LEU A 320 -13.37 -3.70 -0.89
CA LEU A 320 -13.73 -2.66 -1.86
C LEU A 320 -14.24 -3.26 -3.18
N SER A 321 -14.75 -4.50 -3.14
CA SER A 321 -15.33 -5.17 -4.32
C SER A 321 -16.48 -4.36 -4.96
N LYS A 322 -17.25 -3.62 -4.16
CA LYS A 322 -18.31 -2.71 -4.65
C LYS A 322 -17.79 -1.50 -5.43
N ASP A 323 -16.53 -1.13 -5.21
CA ASP A 323 -15.84 -0.07 -5.94
C ASP A 323 -15.01 -0.65 -7.10
N CYS A 324 -15.21 -1.92 -7.44
CA CYS A 324 -14.45 -2.66 -8.44
C CYS A 324 -12.95 -2.63 -8.14
N LEU A 325 -12.57 -2.66 -6.85
CA LEU A 325 -11.19 -2.71 -6.41
C LEU A 325 -10.89 -4.05 -5.77
N LYS A 326 -9.80 -4.68 -6.20
CA LYS A 326 -9.27 -5.92 -5.64
C LYS A 326 -8.13 -5.61 -4.69
N SER A 327 -8.19 -6.16 -3.48
CA SER A 327 -7.07 -6.08 -2.53
C SER A 327 -5.87 -6.84 -3.07
N LYS A 328 -4.72 -6.19 -3.13
CA LYS A 328 -3.45 -6.78 -3.60
C LYS A 328 -2.62 -7.29 -2.43
N ALA A 329 -2.26 -6.38 -1.53
CA ALA A 329 -1.51 -6.65 -0.31
C ALA A 329 -1.55 -5.42 0.60
N CYS A 330 -1.26 -5.60 1.89
CA CYS A 330 -0.97 -4.48 2.77
C CYS A 330 0.54 -4.17 2.75
N ASN A 331 0.87 -2.92 2.45
CA ASN A 331 2.22 -2.39 2.52
C ASN A 331 2.46 -1.75 3.89
N THR A 332 3.57 -2.05 4.54
CA THR A 332 3.84 -1.62 5.91
C THR A 332 3.85 -0.09 6.07
N SER A 333 4.29 0.67 5.07
CA SER A 333 4.36 2.14 5.11
C SER A 333 3.10 2.84 4.60
N THR A 334 2.47 2.30 3.55
CA THR A 334 1.31 2.95 2.89
C THR A 334 -0.04 2.36 3.29
N GLY A 335 -0.07 1.20 3.94
CA GLY A 335 -1.29 0.48 4.29
C GLY A 335 -1.80 -0.41 3.15
N CYS A 336 -3.09 -0.75 3.19
CA CYS A 336 -3.74 -1.58 2.19
C CYS A 336 -3.67 -0.99 0.78
N GLN A 337 -3.21 -1.80 -0.17
CA GLN A 337 -3.11 -1.45 -1.57
C GLN A 337 -4.16 -2.21 -2.39
N TYR A 338 -4.71 -1.49 -3.36
CA TYR A 338 -5.80 -1.96 -4.20
C TYR A 338 -5.45 -1.76 -5.67
N GLU A 339 -5.99 -2.63 -6.52
CA GLU A 339 -5.92 -2.51 -7.98
C GLU A 339 -7.32 -2.59 -8.58
N SER A 340 -7.51 -1.96 -9.74
CA SER A 340 -8.79 -2.01 -10.45
C SER A 340 -9.08 -3.45 -10.91
N ALA A 341 -10.28 -3.92 -10.61
CA ALA A 341 -10.86 -5.14 -11.18
C ALA A 341 -11.34 -4.89 -12.63
N CYS A 342 -11.58 -3.64 -13.01
CA CYS A 342 -11.97 -3.24 -14.37
C CYS A 342 -10.73 -3.15 -15.26
N THR A 343 -10.31 -4.30 -15.79
CA THR A 343 -9.08 -4.43 -16.60
C THR A 343 -9.35 -4.61 -18.10
N ASP A 344 -10.60 -4.88 -18.48
CA ASP A 344 -10.99 -4.98 -19.88
C ASP A 344 -10.89 -3.63 -20.60
N VAL A 345 -10.41 -3.63 -21.85
CA VAL A 345 -10.24 -2.44 -22.70
C VAL A 345 -11.56 -1.72 -23.03
N CYS A 346 -12.69 -2.43 -22.87
CA CYS A 346 -14.03 -1.90 -23.02
C CYS A 346 -14.64 -1.37 -21.73
N HIS A 347 -13.97 -1.50 -20.59
CA HIS A 347 -14.38 -0.79 -19.39
C HIS A 347 -13.95 0.68 -19.46
N ILE A 348 -14.80 1.55 -18.92
CA ILE A 348 -14.46 2.95 -18.71
C ILE A 348 -13.57 3.03 -17.47
N GLU A 349 -12.44 3.72 -17.60
CA GLU A 349 -11.46 3.85 -16.51
C GLU A 349 -12.10 4.56 -15.30
N ASN A 350 -11.90 4.00 -14.11
CA ASN A 350 -12.39 4.53 -12.83
C ASN A 350 -13.92 4.68 -12.72
N GLN A 351 -14.71 4.02 -13.59
CA GLN A 351 -16.17 3.99 -13.48
C GLN A 351 -16.67 2.61 -13.07
N CYS A 352 -17.19 2.55 -11.85
CA CYS A 352 -17.76 1.36 -11.24
C CYS A 352 -19.08 1.70 -10.57
N ILE A 353 -20.08 0.83 -10.75
CA ILE A 353 -21.39 0.96 -10.11
C ILE A 353 -21.68 -0.37 -9.40
N ASN A 354 -21.61 -0.38 -8.07
CA ASN A 354 -21.91 -1.54 -7.22
C ASN A 354 -21.17 -2.83 -7.64
N GLY A 355 -19.86 -2.72 -7.91
CA GLY A 355 -19.00 -3.86 -8.27
C GLY A 355 -19.12 -4.32 -9.72
N LYS A 356 -19.83 -3.55 -10.56
CA LYS A 356 -19.88 -3.76 -12.01
C LYS A 356 -19.14 -2.62 -12.70
N CYS A 357 -18.19 -2.99 -13.55
CA CYS A 357 -17.47 -2.05 -14.39
C CYS A 357 -18.39 -1.48 -15.44
N GLU A 358 -18.36 -0.16 -15.60
CA GLU A 358 -19.14 0.49 -16.66
C GLU A 358 -18.48 0.20 -18.01
N VAL A 359 -19.29 -0.21 -18.99
CA VAL A 359 -18.81 -0.58 -20.33
C VAL A 359 -18.99 0.61 -21.26
N LYS A 360 -18.01 0.86 -22.12
CA LYS A 360 -18.07 1.91 -23.15
C LYS A 360 -19.30 1.71 -24.03
N SER A 361 -20.20 2.69 -24.01
CA SER A 361 -21.39 2.72 -24.86
C SER A 361 -21.04 3.06 -26.32
N SER A 362 -22.01 2.93 -27.22
CA SER A 362 -21.89 3.43 -28.60
C SER A 362 -21.51 4.90 -28.64
N ASP A 363 -22.14 5.71 -27.80
CA ASP A 363 -21.91 7.17 -27.75
C ASP A 363 -20.51 7.49 -27.21
N TYR A 364 -20.06 6.72 -26.20
CA TYR A 364 -18.69 6.82 -25.71
C TYR A 364 -17.69 6.52 -26.82
N CYS A 365 -17.90 5.43 -27.56
CA CYS A 365 -17.01 5.03 -28.65
C CYS A 365 -17.06 6.01 -29.83
N ALA A 366 -18.21 6.60 -30.12
CA ALA A 366 -18.36 7.65 -31.12
C ALA A 366 -17.50 8.87 -30.78
N ILE A 367 -17.61 9.36 -29.55
CA ILE A 367 -16.80 10.50 -29.08
C ILE A 367 -15.32 10.13 -29.01
N GLN A 368 -14.97 8.91 -28.56
CA GLN A 368 -13.58 8.47 -28.45
C GLN A 368 -12.87 8.41 -29.81
N LEU A 369 -13.56 7.94 -30.86
CA LEU A 369 -12.97 7.77 -32.19
C LEU A 369 -13.07 9.03 -33.06
N ASP A 370 -14.19 9.75 -32.99
CA ASP A 370 -14.51 10.85 -33.91
C ASP A 370 -14.59 12.24 -33.22
N GLY A 371 -14.52 12.29 -31.88
CA GLY A 371 -14.61 13.53 -31.10
C GLY A 371 -15.96 14.21 -31.23
N ASP A 372 -15.96 15.54 -31.38
CA ASP A 372 -17.18 16.35 -31.55
C ASP A 372 -17.83 16.20 -32.93
N LYS A 373 -17.18 15.47 -33.86
CA LYS A 373 -17.64 15.27 -35.25
C LYS A 373 -17.98 13.82 -35.52
N VAL A 374 -18.88 13.27 -34.69
CA VAL A 374 -19.36 11.90 -34.82
C VAL A 374 -19.90 11.65 -36.24
N ASP A 375 -19.32 10.69 -36.95
CA ASP A 375 -19.83 10.25 -38.24
C ASP A 375 -21.16 9.51 -38.05
N ILE A 376 -22.23 10.20 -38.44
CA ILE A 376 -23.62 9.76 -38.45
C ILE A 376 -23.87 8.53 -39.36
N CYS A 377 -22.95 8.27 -40.29
CA CYS A 377 -22.96 7.12 -41.19
C CYS A 377 -22.16 5.92 -40.69
N SER A 378 -21.73 5.95 -39.43
CA SER A 378 -21.02 4.87 -38.77
C SER A 378 -21.76 4.33 -37.55
N VAL A 379 -21.53 3.05 -37.26
CA VAL A 379 -21.96 2.37 -36.02
C VAL A 379 -20.73 2.17 -35.14
N TYR A 380 -20.87 2.59 -33.89
CA TYR A 380 -19.82 2.49 -32.88
C TYR A 380 -20.19 1.46 -31.83
N SER A 381 -19.24 0.64 -31.48
CA SER A 381 -19.35 -0.33 -30.40
C SER A 381 -17.98 -0.57 -29.78
N CYS A 382 -17.93 -1.26 -28.65
CA CYS A 382 -16.67 -1.70 -28.08
C CYS A 382 -16.52 -3.21 -28.24
N ASP A 383 -15.37 -3.64 -28.75
CA ASP A 383 -14.99 -5.04 -28.92
C ASP A 383 -13.61 -5.27 -28.29
N SER A 384 -13.59 -5.99 -27.16
CA SER A 384 -12.37 -6.30 -26.43
C SER A 384 -11.37 -7.12 -27.24
N SER A 385 -11.85 -7.93 -28.19
CA SER A 385 -10.99 -8.74 -29.07
C SER A 385 -10.27 -7.91 -30.13
N GLN A 386 -10.85 -6.76 -30.49
CA GLN A 386 -10.27 -5.79 -31.43
C GLN A 386 -9.54 -4.63 -30.73
N GLY A 387 -9.36 -4.73 -29.40
CA GLY A 387 -8.58 -3.76 -28.63
C GLY A 387 -9.34 -2.50 -28.21
N GLY A 388 -10.69 -2.50 -28.25
CA GLY A 388 -11.50 -1.42 -27.69
C GLY A 388 -12.61 -0.94 -28.63
N CYS A 389 -12.79 0.39 -28.71
CA CYS A 389 -13.83 0.97 -29.54
C CYS A 389 -13.55 0.73 -31.03
N ILE A 390 -14.57 0.25 -31.74
CA ILE A 390 -14.54 0.00 -33.17
C ILE A 390 -15.58 0.87 -33.89
N LYS A 391 -15.27 1.20 -35.14
CA LYS A 391 -16.11 1.97 -36.06
C LYS A 391 -16.40 1.13 -37.28
N GLN A 392 -17.68 0.92 -37.59
CA GLN A 392 -18.12 0.15 -38.75
C GLN A 392 -19.06 1.00 -39.60
N GLU A 393 -19.06 0.81 -40.92
CA GLU A 393 -20.02 1.51 -41.78
C GLU A 393 -21.46 1.07 -41.46
N LYS A 394 -22.36 2.04 -41.31
CA LYS A 394 -23.77 1.81 -40.99
C LYS A 394 -24.54 1.19 -42.17
N CYS A 395 -24.25 1.67 -43.37
CA CYS A 395 -24.95 1.29 -44.60
C CYS A 395 -24.11 0.30 -45.41
N GLN A 396 -24.16 -0.97 -44.99
CA GLN A 396 -23.39 -2.04 -45.63
C GLN A 396 -23.95 -2.35 -47.02
N GLN A 397 -23.06 -2.49 -47.99
CA GLN A 397 -23.40 -2.90 -49.35
C GLN A 397 -23.92 -4.34 -49.36
N GLY A 398 -25.15 -4.53 -49.85
CA GLY A 398 -25.73 -5.86 -50.02
C GLY A 398 -25.04 -6.69 -51.12
N SER A 399 -25.36 -7.99 -51.18
CA SER A 399 -24.80 -8.90 -52.19
C SER A 399 -25.16 -8.54 -53.63
N ASN A 400 -26.28 -7.83 -53.83
CA ASN A 400 -26.74 -7.39 -55.15
C ASN A 400 -26.00 -6.10 -55.59
N LYS A 401 -25.09 -6.23 -56.55
CA LYS A 401 -24.30 -5.11 -57.10
C LYS A 401 -25.09 -4.19 -58.03
N CYS A 402 -26.33 -4.52 -58.39
CA CYS A 402 -27.22 -3.62 -59.12
C CYS A 402 -27.87 -2.57 -58.21
N ILE A 403 -27.69 -2.69 -56.89
CA ILE A 403 -28.24 -1.79 -55.90
C ILE A 403 -27.07 -1.18 -55.15
N VAL A 404 -26.91 0.14 -55.19
CA VAL A 404 -25.91 0.86 -54.40
C VAL A 404 -26.57 1.30 -53.11
N THR A 405 -26.00 0.88 -51.98
CA THR A 405 -26.41 1.36 -50.66
C THR A 405 -25.43 2.43 -50.23
N SER A 406 -25.92 3.65 -50.01
CA SER A 406 -25.11 4.78 -49.54
C SER A 406 -25.76 5.38 -48.30
N CYS A 407 -25.00 6.16 -47.52
CA CYS A 407 -25.53 6.84 -46.36
C CYS A 407 -25.77 8.31 -46.67
N ASP A 408 -26.95 8.80 -46.31
CA ASP A 408 -27.28 10.22 -46.34
C ASP A 408 -26.46 10.97 -45.28
N SER A 409 -25.61 11.90 -45.72
CA SER A 409 -24.73 12.67 -44.83
C SER A 409 -25.48 13.65 -43.91
N GLU A 410 -26.74 13.98 -44.18
CA GLU A 410 -27.52 14.93 -43.38
C GLU A 410 -28.30 14.25 -42.25
N ASN A 411 -28.81 13.04 -42.49
CA ASN A 411 -29.70 12.35 -41.54
C ASN A 411 -29.29 10.92 -41.20
N GLY A 412 -28.25 10.37 -41.84
CA GLY A 412 -27.72 9.05 -41.54
C GLY A 412 -28.57 7.87 -42.00
N ASN A 413 -29.60 8.13 -42.82
CA ASN A 413 -30.43 7.07 -43.38
C ASN A 413 -29.69 6.39 -44.53
N CYS A 414 -29.89 5.08 -44.67
CA CYS A 414 -29.35 4.35 -45.81
C CYS A 414 -30.24 4.57 -47.03
N ILE A 415 -29.68 5.21 -48.05
CA ILE A 415 -30.28 5.41 -49.35
C ILE A 415 -29.94 4.19 -50.21
N VAL A 416 -30.96 3.61 -50.82
CA VAL A 416 -30.85 2.44 -51.68
C VAL A 416 -31.24 2.84 -53.09
N GLU A 417 -30.27 2.91 -53.99
CA GLU A 417 -30.49 3.32 -55.38
C GLU A 417 -30.09 2.20 -56.34
N ASN A 418 -30.76 2.13 -57.49
CA ASN A 418 -30.31 1.24 -58.57
C ASN A 418 -29.11 1.86 -59.28
N VAL A 419 -28.17 1.02 -59.71
CA VAL A 419 -27.09 1.45 -60.61
C VAL A 419 -27.72 2.14 -61.84
N PRO A 420 -27.25 3.32 -62.27
CA PRO A 420 -27.84 4.03 -63.41
C PRO A 420 -27.86 3.17 -64.67
N ASN A 421 -29.05 2.95 -65.25
CA ASN A 421 -29.20 2.24 -66.51
C ASN A 421 -28.67 3.12 -67.67
N PRO A 422 -27.60 2.72 -68.37
CA PRO A 422 -26.99 3.54 -69.42
C PRO A 422 -27.92 3.77 -70.63
N ASN A 423 -28.93 2.92 -70.83
CA ASN A 423 -29.89 3.01 -71.94
C ASN A 423 -31.30 3.45 -71.46
N ALA A 424 -31.43 4.07 -70.28
CA ALA A 424 -32.73 4.44 -69.72
C ALA A 424 -33.60 5.32 -70.64
N ASN A 425 -32.98 6.03 -71.58
CA ASN A 425 -33.64 6.94 -72.51
C ASN A 425 -33.99 6.31 -73.87
N ASP A 426 -33.64 5.04 -74.11
CA ASP A 426 -33.93 4.33 -75.36
C ASP A 426 -35.01 3.26 -75.13
N SER A 427 -36.24 3.58 -75.50
CA SER A 427 -37.41 2.70 -75.32
C SER A 427 -37.43 1.50 -76.26
N CYS A 428 -36.47 1.38 -77.19
CA CYS A 428 -36.32 0.26 -78.11
C CYS A 428 -35.24 -0.76 -77.65
N ILE A 429 -34.64 -0.56 -76.48
CA ILE A 429 -33.61 -1.44 -75.90
C ILE A 429 -34.06 -1.94 -74.53
N ILE A 430 -34.12 -3.27 -74.36
CA ILE A 430 -34.29 -3.88 -73.04
C ILE A 430 -32.90 -4.03 -72.39
N SER A 431 -32.70 -3.43 -71.22
CA SER A 431 -31.47 -3.52 -70.45
C SER A 431 -31.73 -4.18 -69.08
N ILE A 432 -31.04 -5.28 -68.79
CA ILE A 432 -31.17 -6.04 -67.53
C ILE A 432 -29.84 -5.94 -66.79
N CYS A 433 -29.87 -5.53 -65.51
CA CYS A 433 -28.68 -5.50 -64.67
C CYS A 433 -28.40 -6.89 -64.08
N ASN A 434 -27.15 -7.35 -64.20
CA ASN A 434 -26.70 -8.60 -63.61
C ASN A 434 -26.35 -8.38 -62.12
N PRO A 435 -27.05 -9.03 -61.17
CA PRO A 435 -26.91 -8.77 -59.73
C PRO A 435 -25.53 -9.11 -59.15
N ASP A 436 -24.74 -9.96 -59.80
CA ASP A 436 -23.41 -10.35 -59.32
C ASP A 436 -22.29 -9.42 -59.81
N THR A 437 -22.54 -8.71 -60.91
CA THR A 437 -21.53 -7.86 -61.59
C THR A 437 -21.88 -6.37 -61.57
N GLY A 438 -23.15 -6.01 -61.42
CA GLY A 438 -23.64 -4.63 -61.52
C GLY A 438 -23.64 -4.08 -62.95
N LEU A 439 -23.38 -4.93 -63.96
CA LEU A 439 -23.33 -4.54 -65.37
C LEU A 439 -24.67 -4.81 -66.06
N TYR A 440 -25.06 -3.89 -66.95
CA TYR A 440 -26.25 -4.03 -67.79
C TYR A 440 -25.94 -4.81 -69.08
N SER A 441 -26.74 -5.83 -69.40
CA SER A 441 -26.80 -6.44 -70.72
C SER A 441 -27.96 -5.87 -71.51
N SER A 442 -27.71 -5.39 -72.73
CA SER A 442 -28.71 -4.73 -73.59
C SER A 442 -28.94 -5.47 -74.91
N SER A 443 -30.20 -5.64 -75.32
CA SER A 443 -30.58 -6.30 -76.59
C SER A 443 -31.58 -5.44 -77.39
N PRO A 444 -31.42 -5.28 -78.74
CA PRO A 444 -32.37 -4.59 -79.60
C PRO A 444 -33.68 -5.36 -79.79
N LEU A 445 -34.83 -4.67 -79.86
CA LEU A 445 -36.09 -5.29 -80.32
C LEU A 445 -36.03 -5.60 -81.83
N GLN A 446 -35.93 -6.88 -82.22
CA GLN A 446 -36.10 -7.33 -83.61
C GLN A 446 -37.55 -7.81 -83.85
N CYS A 447 -38.10 -7.54 -85.04
CA CYS A 447 -39.37 -8.09 -85.51
C CYS A 447 -39.13 -9.44 -86.24
N PRO A 448 -39.57 -10.60 -85.73
CA PRO A 448 -39.47 -11.85 -86.45
C PRO A 448 -40.83 -12.33 -86.99
N ASP A 449 -40.70 -13.16 -88.01
CA ASP A 449 -41.72 -13.88 -88.72
C ASP A 449 -42.66 -14.70 -87.81
N ARG A 450 -43.89 -14.85 -88.29
CA ARG A 450 -45.07 -15.55 -87.75
C ARG A 450 -44.80 -16.56 -86.62
N SER A 451 -44.84 -16.10 -85.37
CA SER A 451 -45.52 -16.78 -84.25
C SER A 451 -45.17 -16.11 -82.92
N ASN A 452 -46.16 -15.49 -82.28
CA ASN A 452 -46.46 -15.52 -80.83
C ASN A 452 -47.03 -14.19 -80.33
N GLU A 453 -48.13 -14.31 -79.58
CA GLU A 453 -48.86 -13.23 -78.94
C GLU A 453 -48.00 -12.54 -77.88
N TYR A 454 -47.48 -11.34 -78.15
CA TYR A 454 -47.31 -10.22 -77.19
C TYR A 454 -46.74 -9.02 -77.98
N GLU A 455 -47.60 -8.38 -78.77
CA GLU A 455 -47.22 -7.27 -79.66
C GLU A 455 -47.87 -5.95 -79.21
N LYS A 456 -47.10 -4.84 -79.25
CA LYS A 456 -47.67 -3.48 -79.20
C LYS A 456 -48.06 -2.94 -80.58
N CYS A 457 -47.44 -3.41 -81.67
CA CYS A 457 -47.77 -3.02 -83.05
C CYS A 457 -48.24 -4.25 -83.85
N LYS A 458 -49.56 -4.48 -83.88
CA LYS A 458 -50.17 -5.52 -84.72
C LYS A 458 -50.36 -4.98 -86.14
N ARG A 459 -50.05 -5.80 -87.16
CA ARG A 459 -50.41 -5.51 -88.56
C ARG A 459 -51.93 -5.43 -88.67
N ASN A 460 -52.48 -4.26 -88.96
CA ASN A 460 -53.93 -3.99 -88.88
C ASN A 460 -54.66 -4.08 -90.23
N THR A 461 -53.95 -4.43 -91.31
CA THR A 461 -54.51 -4.49 -92.65
C THR A 461 -54.29 -5.87 -93.27
N THR A 462 -55.27 -6.33 -94.04
CA THR A 462 -55.15 -7.51 -94.92
C THR A 462 -54.51 -7.17 -96.26
N ASN A 463 -54.11 -5.92 -96.49
CA ASN A 463 -53.43 -5.49 -97.71
C ASN A 463 -51.96 -5.96 -97.65
N PRO A 464 -51.54 -6.90 -98.52
CA PRO A 464 -50.18 -7.43 -98.48
C PRO A 464 -49.12 -6.39 -98.87
N CYS A 465 -49.52 -5.23 -99.42
CA CYS A 465 -48.65 -4.16 -99.90
C CYS A 465 -48.33 -3.08 -98.84
N ILE A 466 -48.70 -3.30 -97.57
CA ILE A 466 -48.46 -2.37 -96.44
C ILE A 466 -47.66 -3.07 -95.32
N GLU A 467 -46.63 -2.40 -94.81
CA GLU A 467 -45.82 -2.83 -93.65
C GLU A 467 -46.01 -1.89 -92.44
N THR A 468 -45.88 -2.41 -91.21
CA THR A 468 -46.05 -1.63 -89.97
C THR A 468 -44.69 -1.43 -89.28
N SER A 469 -44.35 -0.19 -88.92
CA SER A 469 -43.07 0.20 -88.28
C SER A 469 -43.30 1.01 -86.99
N CYS A 470 -42.28 1.15 -86.13
CA CYS A 470 -42.38 1.81 -84.81
C CYS A 470 -41.40 2.98 -84.68
N LYS A 471 -41.86 4.11 -84.15
CA LYS A 471 -41.06 5.33 -84.00
C LYS A 471 -40.30 5.36 -82.66
N ALA A 472 -38.96 5.29 -82.70
CA ALA A 472 -38.09 5.14 -81.52
C ALA A 472 -38.27 6.21 -80.42
N SER A 473 -38.70 7.43 -80.78
CA SER A 473 -38.90 8.52 -79.82
C SER A 473 -40.23 8.46 -79.06
N THR A 474 -41.24 7.77 -79.60
CA THR A 474 -42.62 7.79 -79.05
C THR A 474 -43.23 6.42 -78.81
N GLY A 475 -42.68 5.36 -79.40
CA GLY A 475 -43.24 4.01 -79.34
C GLY A 475 -44.55 3.85 -80.15
N GLU A 476 -44.91 4.84 -80.98
CA GLU A 476 -46.10 4.79 -81.84
C GLU A 476 -45.85 3.97 -83.11
N CYS A 477 -46.84 3.15 -83.46
CA CYS A 477 -46.85 2.32 -84.67
C CYS A 477 -47.38 3.13 -85.86
N PHE A 478 -46.78 3.00 -87.04
CA PHE A 478 -47.24 3.63 -88.28
C PHE A 478 -47.12 2.68 -89.47
N GLU A 479 -47.92 2.91 -90.51
CA GLU A 479 -47.99 2.09 -91.72
C GLU A 479 -47.24 2.76 -92.88
N ILE A 480 -46.51 1.96 -93.66
CA ILE A 480 -45.75 2.39 -94.83
C ILE A 480 -46.23 1.61 -96.04
N GLU A 481 -46.55 2.31 -97.13
CA GLU A 481 -46.95 1.73 -98.41
C GLU A 481 -45.70 1.35 -99.22
N ILE A 482 -45.58 0.07 -99.60
CA ILE A 482 -44.38 -0.45 -100.24
C ILE A 482 -44.44 -0.15 -101.76
N PRO A 483 -43.42 0.49 -102.36
CA PRO A 483 -43.34 0.70 -103.81
C PRO A 483 -43.47 -0.60 -104.61
N GLY A 484 -44.28 -0.60 -105.67
CA GLY A 484 -44.72 -1.81 -106.37
C GLY A 484 -43.62 -2.63 -107.05
N ASP A 485 -42.45 -2.03 -107.31
CA ASP A 485 -41.26 -2.69 -107.84
C ASP A 485 -40.42 -3.41 -106.78
N MET A 486 -40.57 -3.06 -105.50
CA MET A 486 -39.85 -3.65 -104.37
C MET A 486 -40.70 -4.64 -103.53
N CYS A 487 -41.97 -4.84 -103.87
CA CYS A 487 -42.88 -5.63 -103.05
C CYS A 487 -42.83 -7.13 -103.37
N ASP A 488 -42.36 -7.94 -102.42
CA ASP A 488 -42.60 -9.39 -102.42
C ASP A 488 -43.84 -9.71 -101.59
N CYS A 489 -45.02 -9.41 -102.16
CA CYS A 489 -46.31 -9.59 -101.51
C CYS A 489 -46.75 -11.07 -101.33
N GLY A 490 -45.88 -12.03 -101.65
CA GLY A 490 -46.07 -13.45 -101.34
C GLY A 490 -47.22 -14.14 -102.09
N CYS A 491 -47.48 -13.73 -103.34
CA CYS A 491 -48.43 -14.43 -104.21
C CYS A 491 -48.03 -15.92 -104.38
N ASP A 492 -49.02 -16.82 -104.51
CA ASP A 492 -48.76 -18.22 -104.88
C ASP A 492 -48.43 -18.31 -106.38
N ILE A 493 -47.16 -18.04 -106.72
CA ILE A 493 -46.67 -17.99 -108.10
C ILE A 493 -46.16 -19.37 -108.50
N LYS A 494 -46.89 -20.04 -109.39
CA LYS A 494 -46.49 -21.33 -109.94
C LYS A 494 -45.50 -21.23 -111.10
N ASN A 495 -45.49 -20.10 -111.81
CA ASN A 495 -44.58 -19.84 -112.94
C ASN A 495 -43.34 -19.09 -112.43
N LYS A 496 -42.19 -19.75 -112.41
CA LYS A 496 -40.94 -19.18 -111.89
C LYS A 496 -40.35 -18.03 -112.72
N CYS A 497 -40.90 -17.78 -113.91
CA CYS A 497 -40.58 -16.62 -114.74
C CYS A 497 -41.35 -15.35 -114.34
N MET A 498 -42.12 -15.41 -113.24
CA MET A 498 -42.93 -14.31 -112.75
C MET A 498 -42.55 -13.98 -111.32
N ARG A 499 -42.67 -12.70 -110.94
CA ARG A 499 -42.49 -12.23 -109.57
C ARG A 499 -43.78 -11.61 -109.02
N SER A 500 -43.87 -11.56 -107.70
CA SER A 500 -44.95 -10.88 -107.00
C SER A 500 -44.89 -9.39 -107.34
N HIS A 501 -46.05 -8.79 -107.64
CA HIS A 501 -46.17 -7.37 -107.88
C HIS A 501 -47.48 -6.86 -107.27
N CYS A 502 -47.39 -5.72 -106.58
CA CYS A 502 -48.55 -5.04 -106.04
C CYS A 502 -49.17 -4.13 -107.09
N THR A 503 -50.41 -4.43 -107.46
CA THR A 503 -51.23 -3.57 -108.32
C THR A 503 -51.63 -2.30 -107.58
N LYS A 504 -51.96 -1.24 -108.34
CA LYS A 504 -52.45 0.02 -107.77
C LYS A 504 -53.75 -0.13 -106.97
N GLU A 505 -54.48 -1.24 -107.14
CA GLU A 505 -55.66 -1.55 -106.33
C GLU A 505 -55.33 -2.34 -105.03
N GLY A 506 -54.06 -2.47 -104.66
CA GLY A 506 -53.64 -3.14 -103.41
C GLY A 506 -53.78 -4.67 -103.44
N LYS A 507 -53.82 -5.26 -104.64
CA LYS A 507 -53.85 -6.72 -104.84
C LYS A 507 -52.52 -7.22 -105.35
N CYS A 508 -52.12 -8.39 -104.86
CA CYS A 508 -50.98 -9.13 -105.37
C CYS A 508 -51.32 -9.74 -106.73
N SER A 509 -50.50 -9.49 -107.75
CA SER A 509 -50.61 -10.06 -109.09
C SER A 509 -49.23 -10.50 -109.58
N PRO A 510 -49.09 -11.69 -110.21
CA PRO A 510 -47.84 -12.08 -110.81
C PRO A 510 -47.58 -11.28 -112.09
N VAL A 511 -46.36 -10.78 -112.27
CA VAL A 511 -45.87 -10.14 -113.50
C VAL A 511 -44.59 -10.82 -113.96
N PHE A 512 -44.34 -10.86 -115.27
CA PHE A 512 -43.08 -11.41 -115.79
C PHE A 512 -41.89 -10.61 -115.25
N ILE A 513 -40.80 -11.32 -114.93
CA ILE A 513 -39.55 -10.67 -114.58
C ILE A 513 -39.04 -9.92 -115.83
N ALA A 514 -38.62 -8.67 -115.64
CA ALA A 514 -38.23 -7.79 -116.75
C ALA A 514 -37.01 -8.31 -117.52
N GLU A 515 -36.31 -9.29 -116.97
CA GLU A 515 -35.06 -9.87 -117.46
C GLU A 515 -35.26 -10.97 -118.53
N ILE A 516 -36.51 -11.33 -118.89
CA ILE A 516 -36.76 -12.35 -119.92
C ILE A 516 -36.39 -11.86 -121.31
N ASP A 517 -36.68 -10.60 -121.63
CA ASP A 517 -36.32 -9.95 -122.89
C ASP A 517 -34.96 -9.28 -122.71
N ASP A 518 -33.93 -9.70 -123.44
CA ASP A 518 -32.60 -9.06 -123.39
C ASP A 518 -32.51 -7.76 -124.20
N GLY A 519 -33.61 -7.38 -124.86
CA GLY A 519 -33.71 -6.21 -125.70
C GLY A 519 -33.01 -6.36 -127.06
N ASN A 520 -32.52 -7.56 -127.39
CA ASN A 520 -31.89 -7.85 -128.67
C ASN A 520 -32.91 -8.47 -129.63
N THR A 521 -33.30 -7.71 -130.66
CA THR A 521 -34.27 -8.16 -131.68
C THR A 521 -33.80 -9.37 -132.49
N CYS A 522 -32.55 -9.81 -132.34
CA CYS A 522 -31.97 -10.94 -133.04
C CYS A 522 -31.90 -12.24 -132.23
N THR A 523 -32.53 -12.27 -131.05
CA THR A 523 -32.63 -13.44 -130.19
C THR A 523 -34.10 -13.80 -129.96
N ASP A 524 -34.39 -15.10 -130.03
CA ASP A 524 -35.63 -15.66 -129.52
C ASP A 524 -35.43 -15.92 -128.02
N ASP A 525 -36.11 -15.11 -127.22
CA ASP A 525 -36.01 -15.09 -125.77
C ASP A 525 -37.10 -15.95 -125.15
N TYR A 526 -36.68 -16.92 -124.34
CA TYR A 526 -37.58 -17.89 -123.73
C TYR A 526 -37.22 -18.11 -122.27
N CYS A 527 -38.23 -18.10 -121.40
CA CYS A 527 -38.08 -18.50 -120.01
C CYS A 527 -38.88 -19.77 -119.72
N ASP A 528 -38.21 -20.79 -119.18
CA ASP A 528 -38.85 -22.04 -118.77
C ASP A 528 -39.73 -21.79 -117.51
N PRO A 529 -41.05 -21.95 -117.61
CA PRO A 529 -41.97 -21.58 -116.53
C PRO A 529 -41.84 -22.44 -115.26
N CYS A 530 -41.22 -23.63 -115.33
CA CYS A 530 -41.03 -24.52 -114.18
C CYS A 530 -39.69 -24.30 -113.47
N THR A 531 -38.64 -24.01 -114.24
CA THR A 531 -37.28 -23.84 -113.70
C THR A 531 -36.91 -22.40 -113.46
N GLY A 532 -37.51 -21.45 -114.19
CA GLY A 532 -37.15 -20.04 -114.20
C GLY A 532 -35.89 -19.75 -115.01
N LEU A 533 -35.39 -20.72 -115.78
CA LEU A 533 -34.20 -20.55 -116.61
C LEU A 533 -34.55 -19.74 -117.86
N ILE A 534 -33.89 -18.59 -118.02
CA ILE A 534 -34.01 -17.74 -119.21
C ILE A 534 -32.93 -18.15 -120.22
N THR A 535 -33.31 -18.31 -121.48
CA THR A 535 -32.43 -18.60 -122.60
C THR A 535 -32.69 -17.64 -123.75
N HIS A 536 -31.60 -17.08 -124.29
CA HIS A 536 -31.61 -16.20 -125.46
C HIS A 536 -30.93 -16.95 -126.61
N THR A 537 -31.70 -17.37 -127.62
CA THR A 537 -31.17 -18.14 -128.75
C THR A 537 -31.15 -17.32 -130.02
N THR A 538 -30.01 -17.26 -130.70
CA THR A 538 -29.84 -16.41 -131.90
C THR A 538 -30.74 -16.87 -133.04
N ALA A 539 -31.53 -15.95 -133.60
CA ALA A 539 -32.43 -16.25 -134.71
C ALA A 539 -31.63 -16.76 -135.93
N SER A 540 -32.09 -17.87 -136.52
CA SER A 540 -31.29 -18.67 -137.47
C SER A 540 -31.27 -18.13 -138.91
N LYS A 541 -31.98 -17.04 -139.21
CA LYS A 541 -31.98 -16.35 -140.51
C LYS A 541 -32.29 -14.87 -140.34
N CYS A 542 -31.54 -14.00 -141.02
CA CYS A 542 -31.84 -12.57 -141.05
C CYS A 542 -32.93 -12.24 -142.07
N LEU A 543 -33.99 -11.54 -141.64
CA LEU A 543 -35.04 -11.02 -142.54
C LEU A 543 -34.58 -9.79 -143.35
N ASN A 544 -33.72 -8.91 -142.80
CA ASN A 544 -33.05 -7.80 -143.52
C ASN A 544 -31.83 -7.25 -142.74
N CYS A 545 -31.19 -6.17 -143.20
CA CYS A 545 -29.97 -5.60 -142.57
C CYS A 545 -30.17 -5.05 -141.15
N ASN A 546 -31.42 -4.79 -140.72
CA ASN A 546 -31.76 -4.22 -139.41
C ASN A 546 -32.70 -5.10 -138.58
N SER A 547 -33.01 -6.31 -139.04
CA SER A 547 -33.79 -7.29 -138.27
C SER A 547 -33.34 -8.70 -138.62
N CYS A 548 -33.01 -9.47 -137.59
CA CYS A 548 -33.07 -10.90 -137.72
C CYS A 548 -34.55 -11.31 -137.71
#